data_AF-A0A0A8EF57-F1
#
_entry.id   AF-A0A0A8EF57-F1
#
_cell.length_a   1.000
_cell.length_b   1.000
_cell.length_c   1.000
_cell.angle_alpha   90.00
_cell.angle_beta   90.00
_cell.angle_gamma   90.00
#
_symmetry.space_group_name_H-M   'P 1'
#
loop_
_entity.id
_entity.type
_entity.pdbx_description
1 polymer ?
#
loop_
_entity_poly.entity_id
_entity_poly.type
_entity_poly.pdbx_seq_one_letter_code
_entity_poly.pdbx_strand_id
1 'polypeptide(L)'
;MSEGTAPAAGEAASVADEAARERLLYLRGSIDNLDAALVHLLAERFKCTQQVGELKARHSLPPADPAREAAQIARLRRLAEDARLDPAFAEKFLNFIIGEVVQHHRAIADRAVTSGEARAEQPRTTAG
;
A
#
# COMPACT_ATOMS: atom_id res chain seq x y z
N MET A 1 -15.33 -60.54 15.61
CA MET A 1 -14.74 -60.07 14.35
C MET A 1 -15.55 -58.87 13.93
N SER A 2 -15.03 -57.66 14.11
CA SER A 2 -15.72 -56.42 13.71
C SER A 2 -15.32 -56.11 12.27
N GLU A 3 -16.28 -56.22 11.36
CA GLU A 3 -16.11 -55.84 9.96
C GLU A 3 -15.99 -54.31 9.87
N GLY A 4 -14.84 -53.85 9.37
CA GLY A 4 -14.66 -52.47 8.96
C GLY A 4 -15.42 -52.26 7.65
N THR A 5 -16.63 -51.71 7.74
CA THR A 5 -17.37 -51.20 6.58
C THR A 5 -16.54 -50.09 5.94
N ALA A 6 -16.00 -50.36 4.75
CA ALA A 6 -15.33 -49.34 3.95
C ALA A 6 -16.33 -48.23 3.63
N PRO A 7 -15.96 -46.95 3.75
CA PRO A 7 -16.88 -45.86 3.48
C PRO A 7 -17.38 -45.94 2.04
N ALA A 8 -18.69 -45.81 1.85
CA ALA A 8 -19.28 -45.79 0.51
C ALA A 8 -18.71 -44.59 -0.27
N ALA A 9 -18.48 -44.75 -1.58
CA ALA A 9 -17.79 -43.77 -2.40
C ALA A 9 -18.38 -42.34 -2.35
N GLY A 10 -19.69 -42.20 -2.07
CA GLY A 10 -20.35 -40.90 -1.88
C GLY A 10 -20.04 -40.21 -0.54
N GLU A 11 -19.70 -40.98 0.50
CA GLU A 11 -19.33 -40.48 1.83
C GLU A 11 -17.86 -40.03 1.86
N ALA A 12 -16.98 -40.72 1.14
CA ALA A 12 -15.59 -40.27 0.96
C ALA A 12 -15.49 -38.96 0.16
N ALA A 13 -16.37 -38.77 -0.83
CA ALA A 13 -16.47 -37.53 -1.60
C ALA A 13 -16.98 -36.36 -0.74
N SER A 14 -17.99 -36.57 0.11
CA SER A 14 -18.49 -35.51 1.01
C SER A 14 -17.48 -35.13 2.09
N VAL A 15 -16.70 -36.09 2.60
CA VAL A 15 -15.60 -35.83 3.55
C VAL A 15 -14.45 -35.07 2.87
N ALA A 16 -14.14 -35.36 1.61
CA ALA A 16 -13.14 -34.61 0.84
C ALA A 16 -13.59 -33.15 0.60
N ASP A 17 -14.87 -32.94 0.31
CA ASP A 17 -15.45 -31.60 0.13
C ASP A 17 -15.46 -30.81 1.45
N GLU A 18 -15.73 -31.45 2.59
CA GLU A 18 -15.67 -30.80 3.91
C GLU A 18 -14.23 -30.43 4.28
N ALA A 19 -13.26 -31.35 4.11
CA ALA A 19 -11.85 -31.06 4.37
C ALA A 19 -11.32 -29.94 3.46
N ALA A 20 -11.74 -29.89 2.20
CA ALA A 20 -11.43 -28.80 1.29
C ALA A 20 -12.02 -27.46 1.76
N ARG A 21 -13.26 -27.47 2.28
CA ARG A 21 -13.93 -26.28 2.82
C ARG A 21 -13.22 -25.74 4.06
N GLU A 22 -12.85 -26.61 5.00
CA GLU A 22 -12.09 -26.23 6.19
C GLU A 22 -10.72 -25.64 5.81
N ARG A 23 -10.00 -26.28 4.87
CA ARG A 23 -8.71 -25.77 4.39
C ARG A 23 -8.86 -24.41 3.72
N LEU A 24 -9.91 -24.21 2.93
CA LEU A 24 -10.20 -22.93 2.29
C LEU A 24 -10.48 -21.84 3.31
N LEU A 25 -11.27 -22.12 4.36
CA LEU A 25 -11.54 -21.17 5.44
C LEU A 25 -10.25 -20.77 6.17
N TYR A 26 -9.40 -21.74 6.49
CA TYR A 26 -8.10 -21.46 7.12
C TYR A 26 -7.20 -20.57 6.24
N LEU A 27 -7.12 -20.87 4.94
CA LEU A 27 -6.30 -20.09 4.00
C LEU A 27 -6.84 -18.66 3.85
N ARG A 28 -8.16 -18.49 3.80
CA ARG A 28 -8.79 -17.15 3.76
C ARG A 28 -8.52 -16.36 5.03
N GLY A 29 -8.61 -16.97 6.20
CA GLY A 29 -8.22 -16.28 7.44
C GLY A 29 -6.74 -15.86 7.45
N SER A 30 -5.85 -16.63 6.80
CA SER A 30 -4.45 -16.23 6.62
C SER A 30 -4.32 -15.04 5.66
N ILE A 31 -5.09 -15.00 4.57
CA ILE A 31 -5.15 -13.88 3.64
C ILE A 31 -5.65 -12.62 4.34
N ASP A 32 -6.74 -12.70 5.10
CA ASP A 32 -7.30 -11.56 5.83
C ASP A 32 -6.28 -10.93 6.80
N ASN A 33 -5.49 -11.78 7.48
CA ASN A 33 -4.41 -11.31 8.36
C ASN A 33 -3.29 -10.59 7.58
N LEU A 34 -2.92 -11.10 6.40
CA LEU A 34 -1.93 -10.46 5.53
C LEU A 34 -2.45 -9.12 5.01
N ASP A 35 -3.71 -9.05 4.61
CA ASP A 35 -4.35 -7.84 4.11
C ASP A 35 -4.40 -6.76 5.21
N ALA A 36 -4.72 -7.13 6.45
CA ALA A 36 -4.66 -6.21 7.59
C ALA A 36 -3.24 -5.65 7.80
N ALA A 37 -2.22 -6.52 7.73
CA ALA A 37 -0.83 -6.09 7.84
C ALA A 37 -0.43 -5.14 6.68
N LEU A 38 -0.85 -5.44 5.45
CA LEU A 38 -0.59 -4.60 4.28
C LEU A 38 -1.20 -3.20 4.45
N VAL A 39 -2.45 -3.10 4.93
CA VAL A 39 -3.12 -1.82 5.18
C VAL A 39 -2.35 -1.00 6.23
N HIS A 40 -1.92 -1.61 7.33
CA HIS A 40 -1.14 -0.91 8.35
C HIS A 40 0.22 -0.43 7.83
N LEU A 41 0.93 -1.26 7.06
CA LEU A 41 2.20 -0.87 6.45
C LEU A 41 2.03 0.26 5.45
N LEU A 42 0.97 0.23 4.65
CA LEU A 42 0.63 1.33 3.73
C LEU A 42 0.34 2.61 4.50
N ALA A 43 -0.45 2.55 5.59
CA ALA A 43 -0.75 3.72 6.41
C ALA A 43 0.52 4.39 6.95
N GLU A 44 1.46 3.61 7.49
CA GLU A 44 2.74 4.14 7.96
C GLU A 44 3.59 4.70 6.80
N ARG A 45 3.63 4.01 5.66
CA ARG A 45 4.32 4.51 4.47
C ARG A 45 3.74 5.86 4.02
N PHE A 46 2.42 6.00 4.02
CA PHE A 46 1.75 7.24 3.61
C PHE A 46 2.03 8.40 4.57
N LYS A 47 2.10 8.15 5.89
CA LYS A 47 2.54 9.16 6.88
C LYS A 47 3.94 9.68 6.56
N CYS A 48 4.89 8.80 6.27
CA CYS A 48 6.23 9.22 5.86
C CYS A 48 6.21 10.06 4.57
N THR A 49 5.42 9.65 3.57
CA THR A 49 5.32 10.43 2.33
C THR A 49 4.64 11.78 2.53
N GLN A 50 3.68 11.91 3.44
CA GLN A 50 3.09 13.20 3.79
C GLN A 50 4.15 14.16 4.36
N GLN A 51 4.98 13.67 5.29
CA GLN A 51 6.09 14.44 5.84
C GLN A 51 7.12 14.86 4.77
N VAL A 52 7.40 13.96 3.81
CA VAL A 52 8.23 14.29 2.64
C VAL A 52 7.57 15.39 1.79
N GLY A 53 6.26 15.31 1.55
CA GLY A 53 5.50 16.33 0.83
C GLY A 53 5.54 17.70 1.52
N GLU A 54 5.34 17.74 2.83
CA GLU A 54 5.43 18.95 3.65
C GLU A 54 6.84 19.55 3.64
N LEU A 55 7.87 18.70 3.72
CA LEU A 55 9.26 19.13 3.57
C LEU A 55 9.51 19.72 2.18
N LYS A 56 9.07 19.02 1.12
CA LYS A 56 9.21 19.49 -0.26
C LYS A 56 8.54 20.85 -0.47
N ALA A 57 7.30 21.00 0.00
CA ALA A 57 6.55 22.25 -0.11
C ALA A 57 7.25 23.41 0.61
N ARG A 58 7.72 23.20 1.84
CA ARG A 58 8.43 24.23 2.63
C ARG A 58 9.71 24.73 1.96
N HIS A 59 10.37 23.89 1.17
CA HIS A 59 11.63 24.21 0.49
C HIS A 59 11.46 24.43 -1.02
N SER A 60 10.23 24.59 -1.51
CA SER A 60 9.93 24.78 -2.93
C SER A 60 10.52 23.69 -3.84
N LEU A 61 10.62 22.47 -3.33
CA LEU A 61 11.08 21.31 -4.09
C LEU A 61 9.92 20.70 -4.91
N PRO A 62 10.20 20.12 -6.09
CA PRO A 62 9.17 19.56 -6.93
C PRO A 62 8.48 18.35 -6.27
N PRO A 63 7.15 18.21 -6.42
CA PRO A 63 6.39 17.11 -5.83
C PRO A 63 6.82 15.74 -6.39
N ALA A 64 7.12 15.68 -7.69
CA ALA A 64 7.66 14.51 -8.39
C ALA A 64 9.20 14.53 -8.44
N ASP A 65 9.82 13.35 -8.46
CA ASP A 65 11.27 13.17 -8.60
C ASP A 65 11.53 11.94 -9.46
N PRO A 66 11.62 12.11 -10.80
CA PRO A 66 11.73 10.98 -11.74
C PRO A 66 12.94 10.09 -11.47
N ALA A 67 14.07 10.66 -11.03
CA ALA A 67 15.27 9.89 -10.73
C ALA A 67 15.05 9.00 -9.49
N ARG A 68 14.43 9.55 -8.44
CA ARG A 68 14.07 8.79 -7.24
C ARG A 68 13.02 7.71 -7.53
N GLU A 69 12.03 8.00 -8.37
CA GLU A 69 10.98 7.07 -8.78
C GLU A 69 11.57 5.88 -9.57
N ALA A 70 12.43 6.14 -10.55
CA ALA A 70 13.13 5.10 -11.30
C ALA A 70 13.99 4.19 -10.38
N ALA A 71 14.70 4.77 -9.41
CA ALA A 71 15.47 4.01 -8.44
C ALA A 71 14.59 3.14 -7.51
N GLN A 72 13.40 3.61 -7.14
CA GLN A 72 12.43 2.82 -6.36
C GLN A 72 11.93 1.62 -7.17
N ILE A 73 11.55 1.83 -8.42
CA ILE A 73 11.10 0.77 -9.33
C ILE A 73 12.18 -0.29 -9.49
N ALA A 74 13.41 0.11 -9.82
CA ALA A 74 14.51 -0.83 -9.99
C ALA A 74 14.80 -1.66 -8.72
N ARG A 75 14.74 -1.03 -7.53
CA ARG A 75 14.94 -1.73 -6.26
C ARG A 75 13.81 -2.72 -5.97
N LEU A 76 12.56 -2.33 -6.19
CA LEU A 76 11.41 -3.18 -5.88
C LEU A 76 11.27 -4.35 -6.85
N ARG A 77 11.63 -4.19 -8.13
CA ARG A 77 11.71 -5.30 -9.07
C ARG A 77 12.63 -6.41 -8.56
N ARG A 78 13.83 -6.04 -8.06
CA ARG A 78 14.75 -7.01 -7.44
C ARG A 78 14.15 -7.69 -6.21
N LEU A 79 13.51 -6.93 -5.32
CA LEU A 79 12.85 -7.51 -4.15
C LEU A 79 11.72 -8.47 -4.53
N ALA A 80 10.99 -8.18 -5.61
CA ALA A 80 9.96 -9.07 -6.12
C ALA A 80 10.56 -10.37 -6.65
N GLU A 81 11.64 -10.30 -7.42
CA GLU A 81 12.39 -11.47 -7.89
C GLU A 81 12.85 -12.35 -6.71
N ASP A 82 13.48 -11.74 -5.69
CA ASP A 82 13.94 -12.44 -4.48
C ASP A 82 12.77 -13.10 -3.72
N ALA A 83 11.60 -12.45 -3.70
CA ALA A 83 10.40 -12.94 -3.04
C ALA A 83 9.58 -13.93 -3.89
N ARG A 84 10.01 -14.26 -5.12
CA ARG A 84 9.23 -15.04 -6.12
C ARG A 84 7.86 -14.43 -6.43
N LEU A 85 7.78 -13.10 -6.41
CA LEU A 85 6.65 -12.33 -6.90
C LEU A 85 6.93 -11.86 -8.33
N ASP A 86 5.91 -11.83 -9.20
CA ASP A 86 6.06 -11.32 -10.56
C ASP A 86 6.56 -9.85 -10.54
N PRO A 87 7.75 -9.55 -11.10
CA PRO A 87 8.29 -8.20 -11.11
C PRO A 87 7.41 -7.21 -11.87
N ALA A 88 6.68 -7.66 -12.89
CA ALA A 88 5.77 -6.81 -13.65
C ALA A 88 4.55 -6.42 -12.81
N PHE A 89 4.01 -7.34 -12.03
CA PHE A 89 2.97 -7.04 -11.04
C PHE A 89 3.46 -6.08 -9.96
N ALA A 90 4.64 -6.33 -9.38
CA ALA A 90 5.23 -5.47 -8.35
C ALA A 90 5.44 -4.02 -8.86
N GLU A 91 5.89 -3.87 -10.10
CA GLU A 91 6.04 -2.57 -10.75
C GLU A 91 4.70 -1.86 -10.95
N LYS A 92 3.67 -2.56 -11.44
CA LYS A 92 2.32 -1.98 -11.58
C LYS A 92 1.77 -1.47 -10.26
N PHE A 93 1.88 -2.29 -9.20
CA PHE A 93 1.44 -1.92 -7.86
C PHE A 93 2.22 -0.70 -7.33
N LEU A 94 3.54 -0.66 -7.54
CA LEU A 94 4.35 0.46 -7.10
C LEU A 94 4.03 1.75 -7.86
N ASN A 95 3.84 1.68 -9.18
CA ASN A 95 3.46 2.83 -9.99
C ASN A 95 2.13 3.44 -9.53
N PHE A 96 1.17 2.59 -9.16
CA PHE A 96 -0.07 3.04 -8.52
C PHE A 96 0.20 3.82 -7.22
N ILE A 97 0.98 3.24 -6.30
CA ILE A 97 1.31 3.89 -5.03
C ILE A 97 2.10 5.20 -5.21
N ILE A 98 3.04 5.26 -6.15
CA ILE A 98 3.79 6.48 -6.47
C ILE A 98 2.85 7.56 -7.02
N GLY A 99 1.93 7.19 -7.90
CA GLY A 99 0.92 8.10 -8.45
C GLY A 99 0.11 8.79 -7.35
N GLU A 100 -0.38 8.02 -6.38
CA GLU A 100 -1.12 8.56 -5.22
C GLU A 100 -0.26 9.50 -4.37
N VAL A 101 0.99 9.14 -4.11
CA VAL A 101 1.93 9.99 -3.35
C VAL A 101 2.21 11.31 -4.05
N VAL A 102 2.43 11.30 -5.37
CA VAL A 102 2.68 12.52 -6.15
C VAL A 102 1.45 13.43 -6.13
N GLN A 103 0.24 12.88 -6.24
CA GLN A 103 -1.00 13.64 -6.10
C GLN A 103 -1.11 14.30 -4.72
N HIS A 104 -0.81 13.56 -3.64
CA HIS A 104 -0.78 14.13 -2.29
C HIS A 104 0.25 15.26 -2.13
N HIS A 105 1.46 15.10 -2.68
CA HIS A 105 2.47 16.16 -2.63
C HIS A 105 2.01 17.42 -3.36
N ARG A 106 1.34 17.29 -4.51
CA ARG A 106 0.76 18.44 -5.22
C ARG A 106 -0.27 19.16 -4.34
N ALA A 107 -1.20 18.42 -3.75
CA ALA A 107 -2.21 19.00 -2.85
C ALA A 107 -1.58 19.70 -1.62
N ILE A 108 -0.50 19.17 -1.06
CA ILE A 108 0.24 19.81 0.04
C ILE A 108 0.92 21.11 -0.43
N ALA A 109 1.56 21.09 -1.61
CA ALA A 109 2.18 22.27 -2.19
C ALA A 109 1.13 23.38 -2.45
N ASP A 110 -0.02 23.04 -3.04
CA ASP A 110 -1.10 23.99 -3.32
C ASP A 110 -1.64 24.64 -2.02
N ARG A 111 -1.81 23.84 -0.96
CA ARG A 111 -2.22 24.35 0.37
C ARG A 111 -1.17 25.25 1.01
N ALA A 112 0.12 24.96 0.81
CA ALA A 112 1.20 25.78 1.33
C ALA A 112 1.25 27.15 0.64
N VAL A 113 0.99 27.19 -0.68
CA VAL A 113 0.89 28.44 -1.45
C VAL A 113 -0.26 29.32 -0.96
N THR A 114 -1.48 28.76 -0.87
CA THR A 114 -2.66 29.53 -0.43
C THR A 114 -2.53 30.05 1.00
N SER A 115 -1.90 29.28 1.88
CA SER A 115 -1.62 29.71 3.26
C SER A 115 -0.55 30.81 3.32
N GLY A 116 0.41 30.80 2.39
CA GLY A 116 1.43 31.84 2.24
C GLY A 116 0.86 33.16 1.72
N GLU A 117 -0.02 33.10 0.71
CA GLU A 117 -0.72 34.26 0.14
C GLU A 117 -1.64 34.93 1.17
N ALA A 118 -2.46 34.14 1.88
CA ALA A 118 -3.34 34.64 2.94
C ALA A 118 -2.59 35.34 4.09
N ARG A 119 -1.33 34.96 4.33
CA ARG A 119 -0.47 35.54 5.36
C ARG A 119 0.27 36.80 4.88
N ALA A 120 0.48 36.94 3.57
CA ALA A 120 1.08 38.13 2.95
C ALA A 120 0.08 39.31 2.84
N GLU A 121 -1.22 39.02 2.80
CA GLU A 121 -2.28 40.02 2.61
C GLU A 121 -2.83 40.63 3.92
N GLN A 122 -2.37 40.18 5.09
CA GLN A 122 -2.73 40.79 6.36
C GLN A 122 -1.96 42.11 6.57
N PRO A 123 -2.65 43.28 6.69
CA PRO A 123 -1.97 44.55 6.88
C PRO A 123 -1.20 44.55 8.19
N ARG A 124 0.09 44.93 8.13
CA ARG A 124 0.92 45.14 9.32
C ARG A 124 0.30 46.27 10.14
N THR A 125 -0.47 45.93 11.16
CA THR A 125 -0.93 46.87 12.17
C THR A 125 0.26 47.27 13.02
N THR A 126 1.01 48.28 12.58
CA THR A 126 1.94 49.02 13.44
C THR A 126 1.11 49.83 14.42
N ALA A 127 1.04 49.34 15.67
CA ALA A 127 0.47 50.05 16.79
C ALA A 127 1.46 51.15 17.27
N GLY A 128 0.91 52.36 17.43
CA GLY A 128 1.28 53.34 18.46
C GLY A 128 2.64 54.00 18.37
#